data_AF-A0A349SH59-F1
#
_entry.id   AF-A0A349SH59-F1
#
_cell.length_a   1.000
_cell.length_b   1.000
_cell.length_c   1.000
_cell.angle_alpha   90.00
_cell.angle_beta   90.00
_cell.angle_gamma   90.00
#
_symmetry.space_group_name_H-M   'P 1'
#
loop_
_entity.id
_entity.type
_entity.pdbx_description
1 polymer ?
#
loop_
_entity_poly.entity_id
_entity_poly.type
_entity_poly.pdbx_seq_one_letter_code
_entity_poly.pdbx_strand_id
1 'polypeptide(L)' 'MQRIIDELERKRAAAEEGGGRARIEAQHGRGKLTARERI' A
#
# COMPACT_ATOMS: atom_id res chain seq x y z
N MET A 1 9.05 13.28 19.66
CA MET A 1 7.77 13.33 18.92
C MET A 1 7.97 13.11 17.42
N GLN A 2 8.83 13.89 16.75
CA GLN A 2 9.09 13.75 15.30
C GLN A 2 9.48 12.32 14.85
N ARG A 3 10.46 11.68 15.51
CA ARG A 3 10.90 10.31 15.14
C ARG A 3 9.80 9.25 15.21
N ILE A 4 8.82 9.42 16.11
CA ILE A 4 7.71 8.48 16.28
C ILE A 4 6.74 8.61 15.11
N ILE A 5 6.52 9.83 14.62
CA ILE A 5 5.69 10.11 13.46
C ILE A 5 6.34 9.49 12.21
N ASP A 6 7.64 9.71 12.02
CA ASP A 6 8.38 9.16 10.86
C ASP A 6 8.36 7.63 10.85
N GLU A 7 8.48 6.98 12.02
CA GLU A 7 8.41 5.53 12.14
C GLU A 7 6.99 4.99 11.86
N LEU A 8 5.97 5.72 12.31
CA LEU A 8 4.57 5.38 12.05
C LEU A 8 4.26 5.48 10.55
N GLU A 9 4.73 6.53 9.87
CA GLU A 9 4.56 6.70 8.42
C GLU A 9 5.24 5.57 7.63
N ARG A 10 6.47 5.18 8.01
CA ARG A 10 7.14 4.04 7.38
C ARG A 10 6.36 2.74 7.53
N LYS A 11 5.82 2.46 8.73
CA LYS A 11 4.99 1.27 8.97
C LYS A 11 3.70 1.31 8.17
N ARG A 12 3.07 2.49 8.05
CA ARG A 12 1.86 2.69 7.23
C ARG A 12 2.14 2.48 5.74
N ALA A 13 3.22 3.06 5.22
CA ALA A 13 3.63 2.88 3.83
C ALA A 13 3.93 1.40 3.50
N ALA A 14 4.61 0.69 4.40
CA ALA A 14 4.86 -0.75 4.23
C ALA A 14 3.55 -1.58 4.26
N ALA A 15 2.61 -1.23 5.15
CA ALA A 15 1.30 -1.89 5.20
C ALA A 15 0.43 -1.56 3.97
N GLU A 16 0.57 -0.36 3.41
CA GLU A 16 -0.09 0.09 2.17
C GLU A 16 0.35 -0.68 0.95
N GLU A 17 1.64 -1.04 0.87
CA GLU A 17 2.16 -1.86 -0.21
C GLU A 17 1.53 -3.27 -0.22
N GLY A 18 1.01 -3.73 0.91
CA GLY A 18 0.16 -4.91 1.03
C GLY A 18 0.80 -6.17 0.45
N GLY A 19 0.31 -6.63 -0.71
CA GLY A 19 0.83 -7.80 -1.43
C GLY A 19 2.09 -7.53 -2.25
N GLY A 20 2.67 -6.34 -2.12
CA GLY A 20 3.78 -5.84 -2.93
C GLY A 20 3.30 -5.25 -4.25
N ARG A 21 4.11 -4.33 -4.81
CA ARG A 21 3.84 -3.65 -6.08
C ARG A 21 3.51 -4.60 -7.24
N ALA A 22 4.17 -5.76 -7.30
CA ALA A 22 3.91 -6.77 -8.33
C ALA A 22 2.46 -7.30 -8.34
N ARG A 23 1.82 -7.46 -7.17
CA ARG A 23 0.42 -7.91 -7.11
C ARG A 23 -0.57 -6.80 -7.44
N ILE A 24 -0.23 -5.56 -7.09
CA ILE A 24 -1.01 -4.37 -7.47
C ILE A 24 -1.01 -4.22 -8.99
N GLU A 25 0.17 -4.27 -9.61
CA GLU A 25 0.31 -4.17 -11.08
C GLU A 25 -0.38 -5.33 -11.80
N ALA A 26 -0.31 -6.55 -11.28
CA ALA A 26 -1.04 -7.69 -11.84
C ALA A 26 -2.57 -7.52 -11.75
N GLN A 27 -3.06 -6.90 -10.67
CA GLN A 27 -4.49 -6.61 -10.47
C GLN A 27 -4.94 -5.50 -11.45
N HIS A 28 -4.18 -4.42 -11.57
CA HIS A 28 -4.43 -3.34 -12.52
C HIS A 28 -4.33 -3.79 -13.97
N GLY A 29 -3.35 -4.66 -14.30
CA GLY A 29 -3.21 -5.27 -15.62
C GLY A 29 -4.40 -6.16 -16.01
N ARG A 30 -5.17 -6.65 -15.03
CA ARG A 30 -6.44 -7.36 -15.24
C ARG A 30 -7.65 -6.40 -15.30
N GLY A 31 -7.42 -5.09 -15.29
CA GLY A 31 -8.46 -4.05 -15.27
C GLY A 31 -9.23 -3.95 -13.95
N LYS A 32 -8.67 -4.48 -12.86
CA LYS A 32 -9.32 -4.51 -11.54
C LYS A 32 -8.65 -3.52 -10.61
N LEU A 33 -9.43 -2.85 -9.77
CA LEU A 33 -8.92 -2.08 -8.64
C LEU A 33 -8.55 -3.01 -7.45
N THR A 34 -7.58 -2.60 -6.64
CA THR A 34 -7.23 -3.19 -5.36
C THR A 34 -8.33 -2.94 -4.31
N ALA A 35 -8.28 -3.65 -3.18
CA ALA A 35 -9.27 -3.47 -2.12
C ALA A 35 -9.30 -2.03 -1.58
N ARG A 36 -8.13 -1.41 -1.42
CA ARG A 36 -8.01 -0.04 -0.89
C ARG A 36 -8.48 1.03 -1.87
N GLU A 37 -8.33 0.80 -3.17
CA GLU A 37 -8.85 1.70 -4.21
C GLU A 37 -10.37 1.63 -4.38
N ARG A 38 -11.02 0.58 -3.84
CA ARG A 38 -12.47 0.39 -3.91
C ARG A 38 -13.21 0.93 -2.69
N ILE A 39 -12.52 1.06 -1.56
CA ILE A 39 -13.04 1.69 -0.34
C ILE A 39 -12.94 3.20 -0.52
#